data_AF-A0A925FPR3-F1
#
_entry.id   AF-A0A925FPR3-F1
#
_cell.length_a   1.000
_cell.length_b   1.000
_cell.length_c   1.000
_cell.angle_alpha   90.00
_cell.angle_beta   90.00
_cell.angle_gamma   90.00
#
_symmetry.space_group_name_H-M   'P 1'
#
loop_
_entity.id
_entity.type
_entity.pdbx_description
1 polymer ?
#
loop_
_entity_poly.entity_id
_entity_poly.type
_entity_poly.pdbx_seq_one_letter_code
_entity_poly.pdbx_strand_id
1 'polypeptide(L)' 'MGKGDKRSRRGKIFAGSYGKTRPRHKKKNVAAVEPAVKEKNPKAKD' A
#
# COMPACT_ATOMS: atom_id res chain seq x y z
N MET A 1 -6.92 11.11 -10.11
CA MET A 1 -5.69 10.90 -9.31
C MET A 1 -4.68 12.01 -9.58
N GLY A 2 -4.39 12.85 -8.59
CA GLY A 2 -3.48 13.99 -8.69
C GLY A 2 -2.19 13.81 -7.89
N LYS A 3 -1.34 14.85 -7.85
CA LYS A 3 -0.08 14.85 -7.08
C LYS A 3 -0.28 14.67 -5.57
N GLY A 4 -1.43 15.08 -5.03
CA GLY A 4 -1.76 14.93 -3.60
C GLY A 4 -2.19 13.51 -3.19
N ASP A 5 -2.55 12.65 -4.14
CA ASP A 5 -3.04 11.31 -3.83
C ASP A 5 -1.89 10.32 -3.61
N LYS A 6 -1.51 10.13 -2.35
CA LYS A 6 -0.44 9.23 -1.90
C LYS A 6 -0.68 7.74 -2.20
N ARG A 7 -1.90 7.33 -2.56
CA ARG A 7 -2.20 5.94 -2.94
C ARG A 7 -1.94 5.71 -4.42
N SER A 8 -2.13 6.74 -5.25
CA SER A 8 -1.87 6.68 -6.69
C SER A 8 -0.38 6.59 -7.04
N ARG A 9 -0.07 6.08 -8.24
CA ARG A 9 1.31 6.08 -8.76
C ARG A 9 1.84 7.51 -8.92
N ARG A 10 1.01 8.45 -9.40
CA ARG A 10 1.38 9.86 -9.60
C ARG A 10 1.70 10.57 -8.29
N GLY A 11 0.87 10.44 -7.26
CA GLY A 11 1.16 11.06 -5.97
C GLY A 11 2.33 10.42 -5.24
N LYS A 12 2.57 9.11 -5.40
CA LYS A 12 3.82 8.48 -4.91
C LYS A 12 5.07 8.95 -5.65
N ILE A 13 4.98 9.26 -6.95
CA ILE A 13 6.07 9.89 -7.69
C ILE A 13 6.37 11.26 -7.10
N PHE A 14 5.35 12.10 -6.92
CA PHE A 14 5.50 13.44 -6.38
C PHE A 14 6.04 13.46 -4.94
N ALA A 15 5.54 12.56 -4.09
CA ALA A 15 5.99 12.42 -2.71
C ALA A 15 7.33 11.67 -2.56
N GLY A 16 7.92 11.16 -3.66
CA GLY A 16 9.18 10.38 -3.61
C GLY A 16 9.06 8.99 -2.98
N SER A 17 7.88 8.57 -2.52
CA SER A 17 7.68 7.32 -1.79
C SER A 17 7.37 6.11 -2.69
N TYR A 18 7.47 4.91 -2.14
CA TYR A 18 7.22 3.65 -2.84
C TYR A 18 6.08 2.86 -2.21
N GLY A 19 5.54 1.88 -2.94
CA GLY A 19 4.58 0.91 -2.40
C GLY A 19 3.92 0.12 -3.51
N LYS A 20 2.77 -0.51 -3.22
CA LYS A 20 2.05 -1.39 -4.16
C LYS A 20 1.90 -0.79 -5.58
N THR A 21 1.47 0.46 -5.66
CA THR A 21 1.23 1.19 -6.92
C THR A 21 2.49 1.83 -7.55
N ARG A 22 3.63 1.89 -6.83
CA ARG A 22 4.92 2.40 -7.32
C ARG A 22 6.08 1.58 -6.72
N PRO A 23 6.34 0.37 -7.24
CA PRO A 23 7.40 -0.51 -6.72
C PRO A 23 8.81 -0.04 -7.11
N ARG A 24 9.82 -0.30 -6.26
CA ARG A 24 11.24 0.04 -6.52
C ARG A 24 11.90 -0.89 -7.53
N HIS A 25 11.57 -2.17 -7.50
CA HIS A 25 12.15 -3.19 -8.35
C HIS A 25 11.07 -3.87 -9.17
N LYS A 26 11.33 -4.07 -10.47
CA LYS A 26 10.41 -4.68 -11.44
C LYS A 26 9.90 -6.08 -11.03
N LYS A 27 10.61 -6.76 -10.12
CA LYS A 27 10.34 -8.15 -9.71
C LYS A 27 9.58 -8.31 -8.39
N LYS A 28 9.28 -7.23 -7.65
CA LYS A 28 8.32 -7.34 -6.54
C LYS A 28 6.93 -7.22 -7.12
N ASN A 29 6.57 -8.29 -7.84
CA ASN A 29 5.21 -8.60 -8.24
C ASN A 29 4.43 -8.76 -6.94
N VAL A 30 3.96 -7.65 -6.36
CA VAL A 30 2.85 -7.70 -5.40
C VAL A 30 1.60 -7.88 -6.26
N ALA A 31 1.61 -8.98 -7.01
CA ALA A 31 0.41 -9.64 -7.48
C ALA A 31 -0.50 -9.74 -6.26
N ALA A 32 -1.75 -9.34 -6.48
CA ALA A 32 -2.87 -9.43 -5.57
C ALA A 32 -2.62 -10.40 -4.41
N VAL A 33 -2.13 -9.88 -3.27
CA VAL A 33 -2.50 -10.50 -2.01
C VAL A 33 -3.98 -10.17 -1.92
N GLU A 34 -4.77 -11.19 -2.23
CA GLU A 34 -6.18 -11.33 -1.89
C GLU A 34 -6.43 -10.72 -0.49
N PRO A 35 -7.62 -10.19 -0.20
CA PRO A 35 -7.93 -9.73 1.14
C PRO A 35 -7.96 -10.94 2.10
N ALA A 36 -6.80 -11.38 2.56
CA ALA A 36 -6.66 -12.18 3.75
C ALA A 36 -7.09 -11.28 4.89
N VAL A 37 -8.38 -11.42 5.20
CA VAL A 37 -9.02 -11.10 6.47
C VAL A 37 -8.01 -11.34 7.59
N LYS A 38 -7.34 -10.28 8.05
CA LYS A 38 -6.64 -10.27 9.33
C LYS A 38 -7.58 -9.60 10.31
N GLU A 39 -8.57 -10.39 10.71
CA GLU A 39 -9.12 -10.36 12.05
C GLU A 39 -7.94 -10.43 13.03
N LYS A 40 -7.64 -9.31 13.67
CA LYS A 40 -6.91 -9.27 14.94
C LYS A 40 -7.54 -8.18 15.79
N ASN A 41 -8.63 -8.58 16.45
CA ASN A 41 -8.96 -8.09 17.78
C ASN A 41 -7.76 -8.36 18.71
N PRO A 42 -7.35 -7.39 19.54
CA PRO A 42 -6.92 -7.77 20.88
C PRO A 42 -7.70 -6.98 21.93
N LYS A 43 -8.50 -7.73 22.70
CA LYS A 43 -8.75 -7.57 24.14
C LYS A 43 -8.50 -6.17 24.70
N ALA A 44 -9.59 -5.42 24.91
CA ALA A 44 -9.64 -4.53 26.07
C ALA A 44 -9.82 -5.42 27.32
N LYS A 45 -8.91 -5.23 28.28
CA LYS A 45 -8.88 -5.86 29.60
C LYS A 45 -9.90 -5.19 30.53
N ASP A 46 -10.41 -6.02 31.45
CA ASP A 46 -10.90 -5.78 32.82
C ASP A 46 -11.66 -4.48 33.13
#